data_AF-A0A2T4YY93-F1
#
_entry.id   AF-A0A2T4YY93-F1
#
_cell.length_a   1.000
_cell.length_b   1.000
_cell.length_c   1.000
_cell.angle_alpha   90.00
_cell.angle_beta   90.00
_cell.angle_gamma   90.00
#
_symmetry.space_group_name_H-M   'P 1'
#
loop_
_entity.id
_entity.type
_entity.pdbx_description
1 polymer ?
#
loop_
_entity_poly.entity_id
_entity_poly.type
_entity_poly.pdbx_seq_one_letter_code
_entity_poly.pdbx_strand_id
1 'polypeptide(L)'
;MTSRQLDSPLEQRLEKEFQKYRLVYQKQVPVYGEKLYRNENGVYKKIDDYPKYILDFVLFGKKAKVVVEADGQQHDETNQKKWDTARDYWLITHGYDDVLRFNYHDIMQDINTTIKKVQDSLDSFDQVYNHQEEKKNFDPNKIPETLPRERLNTLMLELMPLIQNALKENCPQSKHKPMGRRGFLESISKVLRKHHFNLDYSLLHFNFGLWLQEMKDEKGLFFSAYNLPFYLQVLQSPLSRSRPSSTLAKDPRLIKLWILPNEAKPKAIENWNRYTKINYCLISPSLRRIVYSDIQDQTLNLVLLQREAQELERRLFRRYKRKETARKLQESLREVYRQLYQHPEKKKGIILFEKISDRDLLKSELYNYWRRTGNRHSLDPFLTACKWCRIRGIKWVTNKDFKFEDVVLYFSLLKKHDFSPQR
;
A
#
# COMPACT_ATOMS: atom_id res chain seq x y z
N MET A 1 -0.73 35.28 -27.76
CA MET A 1 -2.04 34.70 -27.41
C MET A 1 -2.72 35.64 -26.44
N THR A 2 -3.81 36.28 -26.86
CA THR A 2 -4.59 37.21 -26.05
C THR A 2 -5.30 36.43 -24.94
N SER A 3 -5.03 36.74 -23.67
CA SER A 3 -5.80 36.19 -22.56
C SER A 3 -7.25 36.62 -22.72
N ARG A 4 -8.19 35.67 -22.86
CA ARG A 4 -9.61 36.00 -22.68
C ARG A 4 -9.83 36.52 -21.26
N GLN A 5 -10.70 37.51 -21.10
CA GLN A 5 -11.19 37.93 -19.79
C GLN A 5 -11.92 36.75 -19.12
N LEU A 6 -11.97 36.74 -17.79
CA LEU A 6 -12.82 35.78 -17.07
C LEU A 6 -14.28 36.11 -17.39
N ASP A 7 -14.95 35.20 -18.07
CA ASP A 7 -16.26 35.46 -18.66
C ASP A 7 -17.42 35.14 -17.68
N SER A 8 -17.14 34.43 -16.58
CA SER A 8 -18.14 34.01 -15.58
C SER A 8 -18.05 34.77 -14.25
N PRO A 9 -19.19 35.19 -13.64
CA PRO A 9 -19.21 35.73 -12.27
C PRO A 9 -18.60 34.79 -11.22
N LEU A 10 -18.65 33.47 -11.46
CA LEU A 10 -18.05 32.47 -10.58
C LEU A 10 -16.52 32.53 -10.62
N GLU A 11 -15.95 32.58 -11.82
CA GLU A 11 -14.51 32.72 -12.03
C GLU A 11 -13.98 34.02 -11.41
N GLN A 12 -14.68 35.13 -11.62
CA GLN A 12 -14.30 36.43 -11.04
C GLN A 12 -14.33 36.40 -9.52
N ARG A 13 -15.32 35.71 -8.92
CA ARG A 13 -15.40 35.53 -7.47
C ARG A 13 -14.25 34.70 -6.94
N LEU A 14 -13.91 33.60 -7.60
CA LEU A 14 -12.76 32.75 -7.24
C LEU A 14 -11.45 33.53 -7.36
N GLU A 15 -11.20 34.22 -8.48
CA GLU A 15 -9.99 35.02 -8.69
C GLU A 15 -9.80 36.05 -7.56
N LYS A 16 -10.86 36.76 -7.17
CA LYS A 16 -10.80 37.74 -6.08
C LYS A 16 -10.35 37.10 -4.76
N GLU A 17 -10.85 35.92 -4.44
CA GLU A 17 -10.47 35.24 -3.21
C GLU A 17 -9.06 34.63 -3.33
N PHE A 18 -8.67 34.06 -4.47
CA PHE A 18 -7.29 33.61 -4.68
C PHE A 18 -6.28 34.73 -4.45
N GLN A 19 -6.57 35.94 -4.94
CA GLN A 19 -5.75 37.12 -4.68
C GLN A 19 -5.73 37.50 -3.20
N LYS A 20 -6.88 37.52 -2.53
CA LYS A 20 -7.00 37.82 -1.09
C LYS A 20 -6.20 36.83 -0.23
N TYR A 21 -6.21 35.55 -0.57
CA TYR A 21 -5.45 34.49 0.10
C TYR A 21 -4.01 34.35 -0.42
N ARG A 22 -3.59 35.18 -1.39
CA ARG A 22 -2.25 35.18 -1.99
C ARG A 22 -1.84 33.82 -2.58
N LEU A 23 -2.80 33.10 -3.15
CA LEU A 23 -2.52 31.86 -3.86
C LEU A 23 -1.81 32.17 -5.19
N VAL A 24 -0.86 31.33 -5.59
CA VAL A 24 -0.19 31.44 -6.89
C VAL A 24 -1.02 30.69 -7.91
N TYR A 25 -1.45 31.36 -8.99
CA TYR A 25 -2.30 30.74 -9.99
C TYR A 25 -2.05 31.29 -11.40
N GLN A 26 -2.46 30.50 -12.39
CA GLN A 26 -2.67 30.90 -13.77
C GLN A 26 -4.16 30.73 -14.10
N LYS A 27 -4.69 31.56 -14.99
CA LYS A 27 -6.10 31.51 -15.42
C LYS A 27 -6.23 31.22 -16.90
N GLN A 28 -7.33 30.58 -17.29
CA GLN A 28 -7.66 30.26 -18.67
C GLN A 28 -6.50 29.54 -19.39
N VAL A 29 -6.00 28.47 -18.76
CA VAL A 29 -4.77 27.79 -19.15
C VAL A 29 -5.06 26.80 -20.28
N PRO A 30 -4.54 27.03 -21.51
CA PRO A 30 -4.68 26.07 -22.59
C PRO A 30 -3.77 24.85 -22.33
N VAL A 31 -4.35 23.66 -22.36
CA VAL A 31 -3.60 22.40 -22.33
C VAL A 31 -3.71 21.69 -23.66
N TYR A 32 -2.55 21.37 -24.22
CA TYR A 32 -2.43 20.74 -25.53
C TYR A 32 -2.29 19.23 -25.36
N GLY A 33 -3.04 18.48 -26.16
CA GLY A 33 -2.88 17.03 -26.24
C GLY A 33 -2.26 16.63 -27.56
N GLU A 34 -1.80 15.38 -27.64
CA GLU A 34 -1.40 14.78 -28.92
C GLU A 34 -2.67 14.48 -29.74
N LYS A 35 -3.17 15.47 -30.48
CA LYS A 35 -4.14 15.21 -31.55
C LYS A 35 -3.39 14.90 -32.83
N LEU A 36 -3.45 13.65 -33.26
CA LEU A 36 -2.94 13.22 -34.56
C LEU A 36 -4.10 13.25 -35.56
N TYR A 37 -3.95 13.97 -36.67
CA TYR A 37 -4.85 13.84 -37.82
C TYR A 37 -4.14 13.10 -38.95
N ARG A 38 -4.91 12.32 -39.71
CA ARG A 38 -4.40 11.61 -40.87
C ARG A 38 -4.49 12.55 -42.06
N ASN A 39 -3.36 12.89 -42.66
CA ASN A 39 -3.34 13.69 -43.88
C ASN A 39 -3.81 12.86 -45.10
N GLU A 40 -3.94 13.52 -46.24
CA GLU A 40 -4.37 12.95 -47.52
C GLU A 40 -3.49 11.78 -47.98
N ASN A 41 -2.22 11.75 -47.54
CA ASN A 41 -1.25 10.70 -47.83
C ASN A 41 -1.24 9.56 -46.80
N GLY A 42 -2.19 9.57 -45.86
CA GLY A 42 -2.32 8.54 -44.83
C GLY A 42 -1.34 8.67 -43.65
N VAL A 43 -0.54 9.74 -43.58
CA VAL A 43 0.45 10.02 -42.53
C VAL A 43 -0.20 10.81 -41.39
N TYR A 44 0.03 10.37 -40.16
CA TYR A 44 -0.44 11.07 -38.96
C TYR A 44 0.45 12.30 -38.67
N LYS A 45 -0.15 13.50 -38.68
CA LYS A 45 0.50 14.75 -38.27
C LYS A 45 -0.13 15.26 -36.97
N LYS A 46 0.70 15.87 -36.12
CA LYS A 46 0.27 16.50 -34.87
C LYS A 46 -0.40 17.84 -35.18
N ILE A 47 -1.59 18.07 -34.63
CA ILE A 47 -2.23 19.40 -34.58
C ILE A 47 -1.73 20.06 -33.29
N ASP A 48 -0.73 20.93 -33.39
CA ASP A 48 -0.20 21.69 -32.25
C ASP A 48 -0.95 23.02 -32.05
N ASP A 49 -1.85 23.34 -32.98
CA ASP A 49 -2.47 24.65 -33.19
C ASP A 49 -3.60 24.98 -32.19
N TYR A 50 -4.24 23.95 -31.61
CA TYR A 50 -5.47 24.07 -30.81
C TYR A 50 -5.35 23.39 -29.44
N PRO A 51 -5.79 24.04 -28.34
CA PRO A 51 -5.83 23.40 -27.02
C PRO A 51 -6.88 22.29 -26.97
N LYS A 52 -6.53 21.18 -26.30
CA LYS A 52 -7.43 20.06 -26.01
C LYS A 52 -8.47 20.47 -24.97
N TYR A 53 -8.03 21.17 -23.93
CA TYR A 53 -8.89 21.80 -22.91
C TYR A 53 -8.37 23.19 -22.60
N ILE A 54 -9.26 24.05 -22.09
CA ILE A 54 -8.90 25.32 -21.46
C ILE A 54 -9.40 25.19 -20.03
N LEU A 55 -8.47 25.34 -19.08
CA LEU A 55 -8.76 25.20 -17.65
C LEU A 55 -9.03 26.58 -17.06
N ASP A 56 -10.04 26.73 -16.21
CA ASP A 56 -10.36 28.03 -15.62
C ASP A 56 -9.19 28.55 -14.78
N PHE A 57 -8.67 27.70 -13.90
CA PHE A 57 -7.49 28.00 -13.09
C PHE A 57 -6.55 26.81 -12.91
N VAL A 58 -5.26 27.10 -12.83
CA VAL A 58 -4.24 26.19 -12.32
C VAL A 58 -3.55 26.89 -11.15
N LEU A 59 -3.67 26.32 -9.96
CA LEU A 59 -3.02 26.82 -8.75
C LEU A 59 -1.75 26.03 -8.45
N PHE A 60 -0.77 26.72 -7.90
CA PHE A 60 0.55 26.20 -7.63
C PHE A 60 0.86 26.25 -6.13
N GLY A 61 1.28 25.12 -5.59
CA GLY A 61 1.94 25.04 -4.30
C GLY A 61 3.43 25.34 -4.46
N LYS A 62 4.24 24.84 -3.53
CA LYS A 62 5.70 24.80 -3.69
C LYS A 62 6.11 23.88 -4.84
N LYS A 63 5.38 22.77 -5.02
CA LYS A 63 5.59 21.75 -6.07
C LYS A 63 4.28 21.28 -6.69
N ALA A 64 3.18 21.33 -5.93
CA ALA A 64 1.87 20.89 -6.38
C ALA A 64 1.27 21.76 -7.50
N LYS A 65 0.47 21.15 -8.38
CA LYS A 65 -0.32 21.79 -9.45
C LYS A 65 -1.76 21.29 -9.40
N VAL A 66 -2.67 22.11 -8.88
CA VAL A 66 -4.09 21.78 -8.73
C VAL A 66 -4.91 22.56 -9.73
N VAL A 67 -5.73 21.88 -10.52
CA VAL A 67 -6.69 22.51 -11.43
C VAL A 67 -7.95 22.88 -10.65
N VAL A 68 -8.49 24.07 -10.85
CA VAL A 68 -9.79 24.49 -10.31
C VAL A 68 -10.69 24.94 -11.44
N GLU A 69 -11.87 24.34 -11.53
CA GLU A 69 -12.90 24.63 -12.53
C GLU A 69 -14.16 25.19 -11.85
N ALA A 70 -14.69 26.28 -12.41
CA ALA A 70 -15.88 26.96 -11.97
C ALA A 70 -17.09 26.44 -12.77
N ASP A 71 -17.57 25.25 -12.41
CA ASP A 71 -18.68 24.63 -13.09
C ASP A 71 -20.01 25.37 -12.78
N GLY A 72 -20.84 25.58 -13.80
CA GLY A 72 -22.21 26.07 -13.63
C GLY A 72 -23.11 25.04 -12.91
N GLN A 73 -24.43 25.26 -12.89
CA GLN A 73 -25.36 24.21 -12.44
C GLN A 73 -25.15 22.97 -13.30
N GLN A 74 -24.70 21.87 -12.69
CA GLN A 74 -24.63 20.57 -13.35
C GLN A 74 -26.07 20.11 -13.62
N HIS A 75 -26.51 20.22 -14.88
CA HIS A 75 -27.60 19.38 -15.33
C HIS A 75 -27.11 17.94 -15.24
N ASP A 76 -27.90 17.06 -14.63
CA ASP A 76 -27.51 15.71 -14.20
C ASP A 76 -27.39 14.73 -15.38
N GLU A 77 -26.85 15.20 -16.50
CA GLU A 77 -26.72 14.46 -17.74
C GLU A 77 -25.55 13.47 -17.64
N THR A 78 -25.89 12.19 -17.75
CA THR A 78 -24.93 11.07 -17.59
C THR A 78 -23.75 11.15 -18.57
N ASN A 79 -23.94 11.80 -19.72
CA ASN A 79 -22.88 11.97 -20.72
C ASN A 79 -21.85 13.02 -20.29
N GLN A 80 -22.28 14.15 -19.70
CA GLN A 80 -21.37 15.21 -19.25
C GLN A 80 -20.42 14.68 -18.17
N LYS A 81 -20.93 13.93 -17.19
CA LYS A 81 -20.12 13.28 -16.15
C LYS A 81 -19.04 12.35 -16.70
N LYS A 82 -19.31 11.62 -17.79
CA LYS A 82 -18.32 10.74 -18.44
C LYS A 82 -17.20 11.56 -19.09
N TRP A 83 -17.55 12.63 -19.79
CA TRP A 83 -16.58 13.52 -20.42
C TRP A 83 -15.71 14.23 -19.37
N ASP A 84 -16.32 14.72 -18.29
CA ASP A 84 -15.61 15.35 -17.18
C ASP A 84 -14.66 14.38 -16.49
N THR A 85 -15.09 13.15 -16.21
CA THR A 85 -14.20 12.11 -15.66
C THR A 85 -13.00 11.82 -16.57
N ALA A 86 -13.20 11.84 -17.89
CA ALA A 86 -12.11 11.64 -18.86
C ALA A 86 -11.18 12.86 -18.94
N ARG A 87 -11.71 14.09 -18.86
CA ARG A 87 -10.99 15.38 -18.71
C ARG A 87 -10.08 15.32 -17.48
N ASP A 88 -10.63 14.94 -16.33
CA ASP A 88 -9.91 14.89 -15.06
C ASP A 88 -8.80 13.82 -15.07
N TYR A 89 -9.11 12.60 -15.53
CA TYR A 89 -8.12 11.53 -15.66
C TYR A 89 -6.98 11.90 -16.61
N TRP A 90 -7.30 12.54 -17.74
CA TRP A 90 -6.28 13.00 -18.68
C TRP A 90 -5.38 14.04 -18.02
N LEU A 91 -5.92 15.04 -17.32
CA LEU A 91 -5.12 16.06 -16.63
C LEU A 91 -4.19 15.44 -15.58
N ILE A 92 -4.71 14.55 -14.72
CA ILE A 92 -3.91 13.90 -13.68
C ILE A 92 -2.75 13.10 -14.29
N THR A 93 -3.02 12.37 -15.38
CA THR A 93 -1.98 11.59 -16.06
C THR A 93 -0.98 12.44 -16.86
N HIS A 94 -1.25 13.73 -17.04
CA HIS A 94 -0.43 14.67 -17.79
C HIS A 94 0.21 15.76 -16.91
N GLY A 95 0.41 15.46 -15.62
CA GLY A 95 1.27 16.25 -14.73
C GLY A 95 0.57 17.29 -13.87
N TYR A 96 -0.76 17.21 -13.76
CA TYR A 96 -1.53 17.88 -12.71
C TYR A 96 -1.77 16.91 -11.55
N ASP A 97 -1.82 17.42 -10.33
CA ASP A 97 -1.94 16.60 -9.13
C ASP A 97 -3.40 16.30 -8.78
N ASP A 98 -4.27 17.28 -9.01
CA ASP A 98 -5.69 17.21 -8.67
C ASP A 98 -6.53 18.09 -9.60
N VAL A 99 -7.82 17.78 -9.68
CA VAL A 99 -8.82 18.57 -10.40
C VAL A 99 -10.04 18.79 -9.51
N LEU A 100 -10.21 20.03 -9.04
CA LEU A 100 -11.30 20.43 -8.17
C LEU A 100 -12.36 21.19 -8.98
N ARG A 101 -13.60 20.79 -8.82
CA ARG A 101 -14.76 21.40 -9.47
C ARG A 101 -15.67 21.99 -8.41
N PHE A 102 -16.07 23.23 -8.60
CA PHE A 102 -16.96 23.92 -7.70
C PHE A 102 -18.17 24.43 -8.45
N ASN A 103 -19.36 24.13 -7.93
CA ASN A 103 -20.59 24.62 -8.52
C ASN A 103 -20.94 26.03 -8.02
N TYR A 104 -22.05 26.59 -8.50
CA TYR A 104 -22.57 27.88 -8.05
C TYR A 104 -22.69 28.00 -6.52
N HIS A 105 -23.22 26.99 -5.84
CA HIS A 105 -23.40 27.02 -4.39
C HIS A 105 -22.05 27.05 -3.66
N ASP A 106 -21.10 26.22 -4.08
CA ASP A 106 -19.74 26.21 -3.52
C ASP A 106 -19.06 27.58 -3.62
N ILE A 107 -19.23 28.29 -4.74
CA ILE A 107 -18.52 29.55 -5.00
C ILE A 107 -19.26 30.76 -4.43
N MET A 108 -20.58 30.83 -4.60
CA MET A 108 -21.36 32.02 -4.21
C MET A 108 -21.86 31.96 -2.77
N GLN A 109 -22.10 30.76 -2.23
CA GLN A 109 -22.67 30.59 -0.88
C GLN A 109 -21.64 30.11 0.14
N ASP A 110 -20.62 29.33 -0.26
CA ASP A 110 -19.64 28.77 0.66
C ASP A 110 -18.18 28.92 0.19
N ILE A 111 -17.84 30.14 -0.20
CA ILE A 111 -16.53 30.44 -0.79
C ILE A 111 -15.36 30.11 0.15
N ASN A 112 -15.52 30.25 1.47
CA ASN A 112 -14.45 29.97 2.43
C ASN A 112 -14.11 28.48 2.45
N THR A 113 -15.13 27.60 2.42
CA THR A 113 -14.92 26.15 2.33
C THR A 113 -14.29 25.76 1.00
N THR A 114 -14.69 26.43 -0.09
CA THR A 114 -14.08 26.26 -1.41
C THR A 114 -12.60 26.58 -1.41
N ILE A 115 -12.21 27.77 -0.90
CA ILE A 115 -10.79 28.13 -0.78
C ILE A 115 -10.03 27.16 0.11
N LYS A 116 -10.62 26.74 1.23
CA LYS A 116 -9.99 25.77 2.13
C LYS A 116 -9.70 24.45 1.42
N LYS A 117 -10.65 23.91 0.65
CA LYS A 117 -10.44 22.67 -0.13
C LYS A 117 -9.26 22.79 -1.11
N VAL A 118 -9.11 23.95 -1.75
CA VAL A 118 -7.99 24.22 -2.66
C VAL A 118 -6.66 24.24 -1.89
N GLN A 119 -6.60 24.93 -0.76
CA GLN A 119 -5.40 24.97 0.09
C GLN A 119 -5.03 23.58 0.65
N ASP A 120 -6.01 22.85 1.17
CA ASP A 120 -5.82 21.50 1.70
C ASP A 120 -5.28 20.54 0.61
N SER A 121 -5.77 20.67 -0.63
CA SER A 121 -5.24 19.87 -1.77
C SER A 121 -3.79 20.24 -2.08
N LEU A 122 -3.48 21.54 -2.23
CA LEU A 122 -2.11 22.02 -2.46
C LEU A 122 -1.13 21.54 -1.38
N ASP A 123 -1.49 21.72 -0.11
CA ASP A 123 -0.67 21.33 1.04
C ASP A 123 -0.48 19.81 1.10
N SER A 124 -1.53 19.03 0.84
CA SER A 124 -1.45 17.56 0.81
C SER A 124 -0.46 17.07 -0.25
N PHE A 125 -0.53 17.60 -1.47
CA PHE A 125 0.40 17.19 -2.53
C PHE A 125 1.82 17.70 -2.29
N ASP A 126 2.00 18.93 -1.80
CA ASP A 126 3.33 19.43 -1.40
C ASP A 126 3.96 18.54 -0.31
N GLN A 127 3.17 18.10 0.68
CA GLN A 127 3.63 17.15 1.69
C GLN A 127 4.05 15.82 1.07
N VAL A 128 3.26 15.28 0.13
CA VAL A 128 3.62 14.06 -0.61
C VAL A 128 4.97 14.22 -1.31
N TYR A 129 5.17 15.32 -2.05
CA TYR A 129 6.42 15.60 -2.74
C TYR A 129 7.60 15.75 -1.78
N ASN A 130 7.41 16.45 -0.65
CA ASN A 130 8.45 16.61 0.36
C ASN A 130 8.83 15.26 0.97
N HIS A 131 7.86 14.42 1.32
CA HIS A 131 8.15 13.12 1.89
C HIS A 131 8.82 12.19 0.86
N GLN A 132 8.45 12.26 -0.42
CA GLN A 132 9.17 11.55 -1.50
C GLN A 132 10.62 12.02 -1.65
N GLU A 133 10.88 13.32 -1.57
CA GLU A 133 12.24 13.86 -1.63
C GLU A 133 13.05 13.50 -0.40
N GLU A 134 12.51 13.65 0.81
CA GLU A 134 13.16 13.23 2.05
C GLU A 134 13.50 11.75 2.01
N LYS A 135 12.61 10.92 1.45
CA LYS A 135 12.85 9.49 1.30
C LYS A 135 14.04 9.19 0.39
N LYS A 136 14.13 9.90 -0.72
CA LYS A 136 15.17 9.76 -1.74
C LYS A 136 16.50 10.40 -1.33
N ASN A 137 16.45 11.48 -0.55
CA ASN A 137 17.63 12.19 -0.11
C ASN A 137 18.27 11.41 1.05
N PHE A 138 19.49 10.95 0.81
CA PHE A 138 20.32 10.35 1.83
C PHE A 138 21.43 11.31 2.20
N ASP A 139 21.53 11.61 3.48
CA ASP A 139 22.59 12.42 4.07
C ASP A 139 23.22 11.59 5.19
N PRO A 140 24.43 11.05 4.97
CA PRO A 140 25.18 10.27 5.94
C PRO A 140 25.35 10.94 7.31
N ASN A 141 25.41 12.28 7.33
CA ASN A 141 25.59 13.05 8.57
C ASN A 141 24.28 13.15 9.38
N LYS A 142 23.14 12.81 8.77
CA LYS A 142 21.82 12.80 9.41
C LYS A 142 21.35 11.40 9.80
N ILE A 143 22.21 10.38 9.68
CA ILE A 143 21.89 9.04 10.16
C ILE A 143 21.86 9.08 11.69
N PRO A 144 20.73 8.72 12.33
CA PRO A 144 20.65 8.77 13.78
C PRO A 144 21.54 7.68 14.39
N GLU A 145 22.20 7.99 15.51
CA GLU A 145 23.02 7.01 16.26
C GLU A 145 22.19 5.82 16.73
N THR A 146 20.92 6.07 17.06
CA THR A 146 19.93 5.06 17.43
C THR A 146 18.69 5.20 16.57
N LEU A 147 18.20 4.08 16.01
CA LEU A 147 17.04 4.09 15.13
C LEU A 147 15.73 4.35 15.89
N PRO A 148 14.93 5.36 15.49
CA PRO A 148 13.61 5.60 16.07
C PRO A 148 12.66 4.44 15.75
N ARG A 149 12.22 3.71 16.77
CA ARG A 149 11.39 2.49 16.61
C ARG A 149 10.08 2.73 15.88
N GLU A 150 9.39 3.83 16.18
CA GLU A 150 8.12 4.18 15.55
C GLU A 150 8.29 4.42 14.04
N ARG A 151 9.28 5.24 13.66
CA ARG A 151 9.63 5.49 12.25
C ARG A 151 10.01 4.21 11.53
N LEU A 152 10.79 3.36 12.20
CA LEU A 152 11.20 2.08 11.65
C LEU A 152 10.01 1.14 11.42
N ASN A 153 9.06 1.05 12.35
CA ASN A 153 7.84 0.28 12.17
C ASN A 153 7.01 0.77 10.97
N THR A 154 6.84 2.09 10.82
CA THR A 154 6.15 2.69 9.66
C THR A 154 6.85 2.36 8.35
N LEU A 155 8.18 2.44 8.31
CA LEU A 155 8.95 2.08 7.12
C LEU A 155 8.88 0.59 6.80
N MET A 156 8.91 -0.26 7.82
CA MET A 156 8.75 -1.71 7.62
C MET A 156 7.35 -2.05 7.10
N LEU A 157 6.30 -1.33 7.49
CA LEU A 157 4.95 -1.47 6.93
C LEU A 157 4.86 -1.09 5.44
N GLU A 158 5.70 -0.14 5.00
CA GLU A 158 5.81 0.25 3.60
C GLU A 158 6.67 -0.73 2.80
N LEU A 159 7.80 -1.13 3.36
CA LEU A 159 8.83 -1.95 2.71
C LEU A 159 8.44 -3.42 2.56
N MET A 160 7.83 -4.01 3.59
CA MET A 160 7.51 -5.45 3.58
C MET A 160 6.60 -5.87 2.43
N PRO A 161 5.53 -5.14 2.07
CA PRO A 161 4.74 -5.42 0.87
C PRO A 161 5.57 -5.44 -0.42
N LEU A 162 6.57 -4.57 -0.54
CA LEU A 162 7.46 -4.52 -1.72
C LEU A 162 8.33 -5.77 -1.79
N ILE A 163 8.93 -6.15 -0.66
CA ILE A 163 9.73 -7.39 -0.55
C ILE A 163 8.85 -8.62 -0.82
N GLN A 164 7.65 -8.66 -0.27
CA GLN A 164 6.67 -9.74 -0.47
C GLN A 164 6.32 -9.94 -1.95
N ASN A 165 6.08 -8.85 -2.66
CA ASN A 165 5.77 -8.88 -4.08
C ASN A 165 6.97 -9.35 -4.89
N ALA A 166 8.17 -8.83 -4.63
CA ALA A 166 9.39 -9.27 -5.30
C ALA A 166 9.67 -10.77 -5.02
N LEU A 167 9.48 -11.23 -3.78
CA LEU A 167 9.58 -12.65 -3.43
C LEU A 167 8.53 -13.49 -4.17
N LYS A 168 7.31 -13.00 -4.33
CA LYS A 168 6.25 -13.73 -5.05
C LYS A 168 6.56 -13.91 -6.53
N GLU A 169 7.12 -12.90 -7.18
CA GLU A 169 7.52 -12.95 -8.59
C GLU A 169 8.72 -13.88 -8.82
N ASN A 170 9.69 -13.86 -7.90
CA ASN A 170 10.95 -14.59 -8.05
C ASN A 170 10.96 -15.96 -7.35
N CYS A 171 9.97 -16.24 -6.50
CA CYS A 171 9.80 -17.50 -5.76
C CYS A 171 8.34 -18.00 -5.84
N PRO A 172 7.90 -18.52 -7.00
CA PRO A 172 6.61 -19.19 -7.11
C PRO A 172 6.63 -20.47 -6.28
N GLN A 173 5.59 -20.68 -5.47
CA GLN A 173 5.43 -21.84 -4.57
C GLN A 173 5.48 -23.21 -5.28
N SER A 174 5.47 -23.24 -6.62
CA SER A 174 5.30 -24.44 -7.44
C SER A 174 6.57 -24.98 -8.11
N LYS A 175 7.76 -24.39 -7.90
CA LYS A 175 8.99 -24.89 -8.55
C LYS A 175 10.17 -24.95 -7.58
N HIS A 176 10.76 -26.13 -7.45
CA HIS A 176 12.01 -26.44 -6.73
C HIS A 176 13.27 -25.72 -7.25
N LYS A 177 13.14 -24.64 -8.04
CA LYS A 177 14.33 -23.89 -8.48
C LYS A 177 14.78 -22.97 -7.35
N PRO A 178 16.03 -23.08 -6.89
CA PRO A 178 16.57 -22.19 -5.88
C PRO A 178 16.49 -20.74 -6.39
N MET A 179 16.22 -19.82 -5.46
CA MET A 179 16.07 -18.40 -5.72
C MET A 179 17.33 -17.85 -6.39
N GLY A 180 17.20 -17.37 -7.64
CA GLY A 180 18.27 -16.65 -8.31
C GLY A 180 18.54 -15.34 -7.59
N ARG A 181 19.48 -15.35 -6.64
CA ARG A 181 19.90 -14.19 -5.81
C ARG A 181 19.95 -12.89 -6.61
N ARG A 182 20.59 -12.94 -7.78
CA ARG A 182 20.73 -11.79 -8.69
C ARG A 182 19.38 -11.28 -9.20
N GLY A 183 18.52 -12.16 -9.71
CA GLY A 183 17.20 -11.79 -10.24
C GLY A 183 16.28 -11.18 -9.16
N PHE A 184 16.32 -11.74 -7.94
CA PHE A 184 15.59 -11.15 -6.83
C PHE A 184 16.10 -9.75 -6.47
N LEU A 185 17.43 -9.56 -6.31
CA LEU A 185 18.01 -8.26 -5.97
C LEU A 185 17.78 -7.22 -7.07
N GLU A 186 17.81 -7.61 -8.34
CA GLU A 186 17.47 -6.73 -9.48
C GLU A 186 15.99 -6.35 -9.48
N SER A 187 15.08 -7.30 -9.22
CA SER A 187 13.63 -7.06 -9.13
C SER A 187 13.29 -6.11 -7.99
N ILE A 188 13.76 -6.38 -6.77
CA ILE A 188 13.48 -5.52 -5.61
C ILE A 188 14.14 -4.14 -5.78
N SER A 189 15.34 -4.04 -6.37
CA SER A 189 15.97 -2.75 -6.67
C SER A 189 15.10 -1.87 -7.58
N LYS A 190 14.52 -2.44 -8.64
CA LYS A 190 13.59 -1.71 -9.53
C LYS A 190 12.35 -1.23 -8.77
N VAL A 191 11.77 -2.08 -7.93
CA VAL A 191 10.61 -1.71 -7.10
C VAL A 191 10.98 -0.60 -6.11
N LEU A 192 12.11 -0.70 -5.42
CA LEU A 192 12.57 0.31 -4.47
C LEU A 192 12.77 1.68 -5.15
N ARG A 193 13.37 1.73 -6.35
CA ARG A 193 13.50 2.98 -7.14
C ARG A 193 12.15 3.59 -7.47
N LYS A 194 11.20 2.77 -7.92
CA LYS A 194 9.84 3.20 -8.25
C LYS A 194 9.11 3.78 -7.03
N HIS A 195 9.46 3.32 -5.83
CA HIS A 195 8.91 3.78 -4.56
C HIS A 195 9.81 4.80 -3.84
N HIS A 196 10.69 5.50 -4.56
CA HIS A 196 11.52 6.62 -4.08
C HIS A 196 12.51 6.26 -2.96
N PHE A 197 12.87 4.99 -2.79
CA PHE A 197 14.02 4.62 -1.95
C PHE A 197 15.33 5.00 -2.66
N ASN A 198 16.32 5.47 -1.89
CA ASN A 198 17.63 5.76 -2.43
C ASN A 198 18.48 4.49 -2.56
N LEU A 199 19.19 4.33 -3.67
CA LEU A 199 20.14 3.24 -3.89
C LEU A 199 21.53 3.76 -4.28
N ASP A 200 21.83 5.02 -4.03
CA ASP A 200 23.11 5.62 -4.36
C ASP A 200 24.21 5.18 -3.38
N TYR A 201 25.20 4.46 -3.91
CA TYR A 201 26.35 3.95 -3.18
C TYR A 201 27.47 4.98 -3.04
N SER A 202 27.40 6.10 -3.77
CA SER A 202 28.45 7.14 -3.75
C SER A 202 28.65 7.72 -2.34
N LEU A 203 27.56 7.91 -1.60
CA LEU A 203 27.55 8.47 -0.25
C LEU A 203 28.10 7.53 0.82
N LEU A 204 28.05 6.21 0.56
CA LEU A 204 28.72 5.21 1.40
C LEU A 204 30.24 5.28 1.26
N HIS A 205 30.73 5.62 0.07
CA HIS A 205 32.15 5.61 -0.25
C HIS A 205 32.96 6.60 0.61
N PHE A 206 32.34 7.72 0.99
CA PHE A 206 32.99 8.79 1.76
C PHE A 206 32.78 8.66 3.27
N ASN A 207 31.60 8.22 3.71
CA ASN A 207 31.24 8.24 5.13
C ASN A 207 31.27 6.85 5.80
N PHE A 208 31.25 5.78 5.00
CA PHE A 208 31.16 4.39 5.48
C PHE A 208 32.01 3.44 4.62
N GLY A 209 33.26 3.80 4.35
CA GLY A 209 34.17 3.01 3.51
C GLY A 209 34.30 1.53 3.95
N LEU A 210 34.25 1.28 5.27
CA LEU A 210 34.21 -0.07 5.84
C LEU A 210 32.94 -0.84 5.46
N TRP A 211 31.77 -0.19 5.48
CA TRP A 211 30.52 -0.84 5.04
C TRP A 211 30.61 -1.23 3.57
N LEU A 212 31.18 -0.36 2.73
CA LEU A 212 31.24 -0.60 1.29
C LEU A 212 32.12 -1.81 0.95
N GLN A 213 33.27 -1.97 1.61
CA GLN A 213 34.15 -3.14 1.41
C GLN A 213 33.41 -4.43 1.78
N GLU A 214 32.84 -4.47 2.98
CA GLU A 214 32.11 -5.63 3.50
C GLU A 214 30.86 -5.97 2.63
N MET A 215 30.12 -4.96 2.18
CA MET A 215 28.92 -5.16 1.36
C MET A 215 29.24 -5.63 -0.08
N LYS A 216 30.38 -5.21 -0.65
CA LYS A 216 30.85 -5.70 -1.95
C LYS A 216 31.14 -7.20 -1.90
N ASP A 217 31.80 -7.65 -0.84
CA ASP A 217 32.15 -9.07 -0.63
C ASP A 217 30.91 -9.91 -0.36
N GLU A 218 29.98 -9.35 0.41
CA GLU A 218 28.77 -10.03 0.82
C GLU A 218 27.64 -10.06 -0.22
N LYS A 219 27.78 -9.38 -1.37
CA LYS A 219 26.86 -9.38 -2.53
C LYS A 219 25.39 -9.02 -2.19
N GLY A 220 25.17 -8.08 -1.28
CA GLY A 220 23.84 -7.61 -0.88
C GLY A 220 23.33 -6.42 -1.71
N LEU A 221 22.23 -5.84 -1.26
CA LEU A 221 21.68 -4.58 -1.76
C LEU A 221 21.61 -3.58 -0.63
N PHE A 222 22.36 -2.49 -0.76
CA PHE A 222 22.18 -1.32 0.08
C PHE A 222 21.11 -0.40 -0.50
N PHE A 223 20.31 0.18 0.38
CA PHE A 223 19.39 1.25 0.05
C PHE A 223 19.09 2.07 1.31
N SER A 224 18.47 3.22 1.17
CA SER A 224 18.05 4.03 2.30
C SER A 224 16.69 4.69 2.08
N ALA A 225 16.06 5.06 3.18
CA ALA A 225 14.84 5.85 3.19
C ALA A 225 14.89 6.83 4.35
N TYR A 226 14.74 8.12 4.04
CA TYR A 226 14.70 9.21 5.01
C TYR A 226 15.86 9.17 6.02
N ASN A 227 17.08 9.01 5.50
CA ASN A 227 18.34 8.85 6.24
C ASN A 227 18.47 7.60 7.12
N LEU A 228 17.62 6.59 6.94
CA LEU A 228 17.82 5.28 7.56
C LEU A 228 18.46 4.31 6.55
N PRO A 229 19.66 3.79 6.81
CA PRO A 229 20.33 2.85 5.93
C PRO A 229 19.82 1.41 6.13
N PHE A 230 19.60 0.72 5.02
CA PHE A 230 19.18 -0.67 4.96
C PHE A 230 20.18 -1.50 4.18
N TYR A 231 20.38 -2.73 4.62
CA TYR A 231 21.17 -3.73 3.93
C TYR A 231 20.37 -5.02 3.78
N LEU A 232 20.02 -5.35 2.54
CA LEU A 232 19.26 -6.54 2.16
C LEU A 232 20.16 -7.61 1.58
N GLN A 233 20.11 -8.81 2.14
CA GLN A 233 20.95 -9.92 1.73
C GLN A 233 20.14 -11.21 1.59
N VAL A 234 20.33 -11.92 0.48
CA VAL A 234 19.85 -13.30 0.32
C VAL A 234 20.96 -14.24 0.77
N LEU A 235 20.72 -14.95 1.89
CA LEU A 235 21.70 -15.86 2.48
C LEU A 235 21.86 -17.11 1.60
N GLN A 236 23.10 -17.55 1.39
CA GLN A 236 23.41 -18.71 0.53
C GLN A 236 23.34 -20.05 1.27
N SER A 237 23.43 -20.03 2.59
CA SER A 237 23.41 -21.22 3.44
C SER A 237 22.52 -20.97 4.66
N PRO A 238 21.99 -22.05 5.29
CA PRO A 238 21.27 -21.94 6.55
C PRO A 238 22.07 -21.16 7.59
N LEU A 239 21.37 -20.62 8.59
CA LEU A 239 21.94 -19.77 9.63
C LEU A 239 23.16 -20.39 10.35
N SER A 240 23.36 -21.70 10.31
CA SER A 240 24.55 -22.32 10.92
C SER A 240 25.88 -22.01 10.21
N ARG A 241 25.86 -21.57 8.95
CA ARG A 241 27.08 -21.41 8.11
C ARG A 241 27.22 -20.05 7.41
N SER A 242 26.16 -19.27 7.35
CA SER A 242 26.24 -17.89 6.89
C SER A 242 26.71 -17.02 8.07
N ARG A 243 27.62 -16.08 7.84
CA ARG A 243 28.03 -15.12 8.87
C ARG A 243 28.17 -13.76 8.20
N PRO A 244 27.28 -12.81 8.48
CA PRO A 244 27.55 -11.42 8.10
C PRO A 244 28.79 -10.95 8.88
N SER A 245 29.52 -9.99 8.31
CA SER A 245 30.70 -9.43 8.94
C SER A 245 30.36 -8.89 10.32
N SER A 246 31.25 -9.09 11.28
CA SER A 246 31.01 -8.69 12.68
C SER A 246 30.78 -7.18 12.79
N THR A 247 31.37 -6.40 11.89
CA THR A 247 31.20 -4.95 11.76
C THR A 247 29.79 -4.59 11.34
N LEU A 248 29.29 -5.13 10.21
CA LEU A 248 27.94 -4.84 9.73
C LEU A 248 26.87 -5.37 10.70
N ALA A 249 27.08 -6.58 11.24
CA ALA A 249 26.13 -7.23 12.14
C ALA A 249 25.90 -6.46 13.45
N LYS A 250 26.90 -5.73 13.94
CA LYS A 250 26.86 -5.01 15.22
C LYS A 250 26.56 -3.51 15.10
N ASP A 251 26.57 -2.93 13.90
CA ASP A 251 26.36 -1.48 13.75
C ASP A 251 24.90 -1.09 14.06
N PRO A 252 24.61 -0.30 15.12
CA PRO A 252 23.24 0.04 15.50
C PRO A 252 22.54 0.94 14.48
N ARG A 253 23.28 1.61 13.59
CA ARG A 253 22.72 2.56 12.61
C ARG A 253 22.16 1.86 11.38
N LEU A 254 22.62 0.63 11.12
CA LEU A 254 22.25 -0.14 9.94
C LEU A 254 21.07 -1.08 10.22
N ILE A 255 20.07 -1.07 9.34
CA ILE A 255 18.96 -2.01 9.35
C ILE A 255 19.28 -3.19 8.44
N LYS A 256 19.25 -4.42 8.98
CA LYS A 256 19.62 -5.62 8.22
C LYS A 256 18.40 -6.44 7.88
N LEU A 257 18.25 -6.77 6.60
CA LEU A 257 17.15 -7.58 6.09
C LEU A 257 17.73 -8.83 5.49
N TRP A 258 17.50 -9.97 6.12
CA TRP A 258 18.09 -11.24 5.70
C TRP A 258 17.02 -12.19 5.20
N ILE A 259 17.16 -12.57 3.95
CA ILE A 259 16.27 -13.53 3.31
C ILE A 259 16.91 -14.91 3.43
N LEU A 260 16.21 -15.83 4.09
CA LEU A 260 16.67 -17.19 4.34
C LEU A 260 16.60 -18.06 3.06
N PRO A 261 17.50 -19.03 2.81
CA PRO A 261 17.39 -19.95 1.68
C PRO A 261 16.40 -21.11 1.92
N ASN A 262 15.92 -21.25 3.16
CA ASN A 262 15.04 -22.31 3.65
C ASN A 262 14.40 -21.87 4.97
N GLU A 263 13.41 -22.60 5.47
CA GLU A 263 12.84 -22.31 6.80
C GLU A 263 13.87 -22.64 7.90
N ALA A 264 14.21 -21.64 8.71
CA ALA A 264 15.18 -21.81 9.78
C ALA A 264 14.57 -22.54 10.98
N LYS A 265 15.30 -23.54 11.50
CA LYS A 265 14.93 -24.22 12.76
C LYS A 265 15.12 -23.25 13.95
N PRO A 266 14.30 -23.31 15.02
CA PRO A 266 14.42 -22.42 16.18
C PRO A 266 15.82 -22.33 16.79
N LYS A 267 16.51 -23.47 16.97
CA LYS A 267 17.88 -23.51 17.50
C LYS A 267 18.91 -22.76 16.63
N ALA A 268 18.70 -22.74 15.32
CA ALA A 268 19.58 -22.02 14.40
C ALA A 268 19.39 -20.50 14.52
N ILE A 269 18.16 -20.06 14.82
CA ILE A 269 17.82 -18.66 15.07
C ILE A 269 18.42 -18.21 16.41
N GLU A 270 18.25 -19.00 17.49
CA GLU A 270 18.84 -18.67 18.81
C GLU A 270 20.36 -18.48 18.75
N ASN A 271 21.06 -19.35 18.02
CA ASN A 271 22.51 -19.23 17.83
C ASN A 271 22.86 -17.99 17.00
N TRP A 272 22.06 -17.65 16.00
CA TRP A 272 22.25 -16.46 15.16
C TRP A 272 22.06 -15.16 15.95
N ASN A 273 21.05 -15.10 16.81
CA ASN A 273 20.73 -13.95 17.66
C ASN A 273 21.91 -13.54 18.57
N ARG A 274 22.84 -14.47 18.89
CA ARG A 274 24.06 -14.14 19.63
C ARG A 274 25.01 -13.24 18.85
N TYR A 275 25.01 -13.32 17.52
CA TYR A 275 25.91 -12.60 16.62
C TYR A 275 25.30 -11.31 16.07
N THR A 276 23.98 -11.21 16.07
CA THR A 276 23.22 -10.15 15.38
C THR A 276 22.29 -9.51 16.40
N LYS A 277 22.82 -8.53 17.14
CA LYS A 277 22.18 -8.01 18.37
C LYS A 277 21.47 -6.68 18.20
N ILE A 278 21.57 -6.05 17.02
CA ILE A 278 20.94 -4.74 16.78
C ILE A 278 20.42 -4.64 15.34
N ASN A 279 19.12 -4.37 15.23
CA ASN A 279 18.39 -3.87 14.07
C ASN A 279 18.39 -4.80 12.84
N TYR A 280 17.81 -5.99 12.97
CA TYR A 280 17.64 -6.95 11.89
C TYR A 280 16.24 -7.56 11.77
N CYS A 281 15.96 -8.09 10.58
CA CYS A 281 14.78 -8.89 10.26
C CYS A 281 15.20 -10.14 9.46
N LEU A 282 14.75 -11.31 9.91
CA LEU A 282 14.79 -12.56 9.15
C LEU A 282 13.49 -12.71 8.38
N ILE A 283 13.59 -12.84 7.06
CA ILE A 283 12.45 -12.95 6.14
C ILE A 283 12.47 -14.34 5.52
N SER A 284 11.35 -15.06 5.65
CA SER A 284 11.16 -16.34 4.97
C SER A 284 10.65 -16.12 3.54
N PRO A 285 11.30 -16.68 2.50
CA PRO A 285 10.76 -16.66 1.14
C PRO A 285 9.48 -17.47 0.97
N SER A 286 9.35 -18.59 1.69
CA SER A 286 8.18 -19.48 1.59
C SER A 286 6.94 -18.82 2.18
N LEU A 287 7.10 -18.27 3.40
CA LEU A 287 6.03 -17.58 4.14
C LEU A 287 5.86 -16.13 3.70
N ARG A 288 6.85 -15.58 2.98
CA ARG A 288 6.89 -14.17 2.54
C ARG A 288 6.62 -13.20 3.69
N ARG A 289 7.16 -13.45 4.87
CA ARG A 289 7.07 -12.49 5.97
C ARG A 289 8.28 -12.60 6.90
N ILE A 290 8.33 -11.68 7.84
CA ILE A 290 9.32 -11.71 8.90
C ILE A 290 9.00 -12.90 9.81
N VAL A 291 10.01 -13.75 10.04
CA VAL A 291 9.93 -14.90 10.95
C VAL A 291 10.60 -14.60 12.29
N TYR A 292 11.54 -13.66 12.29
CA TYR A 292 12.22 -13.19 13.49
C TYR A 292 12.71 -11.76 13.27
N SER A 293 12.66 -10.92 14.30
CA SER A 293 13.25 -9.59 14.27
C SER A 293 13.43 -9.07 15.69
N ASP A 294 14.49 -8.30 15.92
CA ASP A 294 14.69 -7.47 17.12
C ASP A 294 14.20 -6.02 16.93
N ILE A 295 13.71 -5.70 15.72
CA ILE A 295 13.07 -4.45 15.35
C ILE A 295 11.57 -4.51 15.62
N GLN A 296 10.97 -5.69 15.43
CA GLN A 296 9.52 -5.83 15.48
C GLN A 296 8.97 -5.77 16.90
N ASP A 297 8.02 -4.85 17.06
CA ASP A 297 6.94 -5.02 18.03
C ASP A 297 6.00 -6.14 17.53
N GLN A 298 5.43 -6.94 18.45
CA GLN A 298 4.47 -8.00 18.12
C GLN A 298 3.28 -7.44 17.32
N THR A 299 2.95 -6.15 17.51
CA THR A 299 1.93 -5.42 16.76
C THR A 299 2.20 -5.34 15.26
N LEU A 300 3.46 -5.29 14.80
CA LEU A 300 3.77 -5.16 13.37
C LEU A 300 3.36 -6.40 12.57
N ASN A 301 3.63 -7.59 13.10
CA ASN A 301 3.22 -8.85 12.47
C ASN A 301 1.70 -8.97 12.40
N LEU A 302 0.99 -8.52 13.44
CA LEU A 302 -0.48 -8.45 13.41
C LEU A 302 -0.99 -7.54 12.30
N VAL A 303 -0.45 -6.33 12.16
CA VAL A 303 -0.88 -5.38 11.13
C VAL A 303 -0.61 -5.93 9.72
N LEU A 304 0.55 -6.55 9.50
CA LEU A 304 0.87 -7.18 8.21
C LEU A 304 -0.07 -8.34 7.87
N LEU A 305 -0.34 -9.23 8.84
CA LEU A 305 -1.29 -10.33 8.66
C LEU A 305 -2.72 -9.81 8.42
N GLN A 306 -3.14 -8.73 9.09
CA GLN A 306 -4.45 -8.10 8.85
C GLN A 306 -4.55 -7.54 7.43
N ARG A 307 -3.51 -6.85 6.95
CA ARG A 307 -3.45 -6.35 5.57
C ARG A 307 -3.50 -7.48 4.55
N GLU A 308 -2.77 -8.57 4.80
CA GLU A 308 -2.79 -9.75 3.94
C GLU A 308 -4.19 -10.39 3.89
N ALA A 309 -4.85 -10.53 5.04
CA ALA A 309 -6.22 -11.02 5.10
C ALA A 309 -7.16 -10.12 4.29
N GLN A 310 -7.11 -8.80 4.48
CA GLN A 310 -7.95 -7.85 3.74
C GLN A 310 -7.75 -7.95 2.23
N GLU A 311 -6.52 -8.10 1.75
CA GLU A 311 -6.23 -8.23 0.33
C GLU A 311 -6.72 -9.56 -0.24
N LEU A 312 -6.52 -10.67 0.48
CA LEU A 312 -7.05 -11.98 0.10
C LEU A 312 -8.58 -11.97 0.05
N GLU A 313 -9.25 -11.32 1.01
CA GLU A 313 -10.69 -11.14 0.99
C GLU A 313 -11.17 -10.32 -0.22
N ARG A 314 -10.49 -9.21 -0.54
CA ARG A 314 -10.82 -8.39 -1.73
C ARG A 314 -10.71 -9.22 -3.01
N ARG A 315 -9.65 -10.01 -3.14
CA ARG A 315 -9.43 -10.90 -4.29
C ARG A 315 -10.47 -12.01 -4.36
N LEU A 316 -10.79 -12.62 -3.22
CA LEU A 316 -11.82 -13.65 -3.12
C LEU A 316 -13.20 -13.11 -3.54
N PHE A 317 -13.56 -11.91 -3.05
CA PHE A 317 -14.80 -11.24 -3.39
C PHE A 317 -14.89 -10.92 -4.89
N ARG A 318 -13.82 -10.40 -5.51
CA ARG A 318 -13.79 -10.14 -6.96
C ARG A 318 -14.06 -11.41 -7.77
N ARG A 319 -13.53 -12.57 -7.35
CA ARG A 319 -13.80 -13.85 -8.01
C ARG A 319 -15.24 -14.31 -7.85
N TYR A 320 -15.80 -14.20 -6.65
CA TYR A 320 -17.20 -14.56 -6.43
C TYR A 320 -18.17 -13.68 -7.21
N LYS A 321 -17.89 -12.38 -7.32
CA LYS A 321 -18.68 -11.47 -8.17
C LYS A 321 -18.70 -11.95 -9.64
N ARG A 322 -17.64 -12.62 -10.09
CA ARG A 322 -17.51 -13.23 -11.42
C ARG A 322 -17.99 -14.69 -11.49
N LYS A 323 -18.57 -15.22 -10.40
CA LYS A 323 -18.96 -16.64 -10.25
C LYS A 323 -17.79 -17.63 -10.47
N GLU A 324 -16.55 -17.20 -10.22
CA GLU A 324 -15.36 -18.02 -10.38
C GLU A 324 -15.08 -18.85 -9.11
N THR A 325 -14.53 -20.06 -9.29
CA THR A 325 -14.01 -20.86 -8.18
C THR A 325 -12.71 -20.24 -7.62
N ALA A 326 -12.60 -20.24 -6.28
CA ALA A 326 -11.52 -19.54 -5.58
C ALA A 326 -10.89 -20.38 -4.47
N ARG A 327 -10.89 -21.71 -4.61
CA ARG A 327 -10.42 -22.66 -3.57
C ARG A 327 -9.03 -22.34 -3.02
N LYS A 328 -8.04 -22.08 -3.88
CA LYS A 328 -6.67 -21.71 -3.46
C LYS A 328 -6.62 -20.39 -2.66
N LEU A 329 -7.49 -19.43 -2.98
CA LEU A 329 -7.58 -18.16 -2.24
C LEU A 329 -8.23 -18.36 -0.88
N GLN A 330 -9.27 -19.20 -0.79
CA GLN A 330 -9.88 -19.59 0.48
C GLN A 330 -8.87 -20.29 1.39
N GLU A 331 -8.10 -21.24 0.86
CA GLU A 331 -7.06 -21.96 1.59
C GLU A 331 -5.96 -21.01 2.11
N SER A 332 -5.52 -20.06 1.27
CA SER A 332 -4.55 -19.04 1.69
C SER A 332 -5.11 -18.14 2.79
N LEU A 333 -6.36 -17.70 2.67
CA LEU A 333 -7.01 -16.81 3.65
C LEU A 333 -7.26 -17.52 4.99
N ARG A 334 -7.61 -18.81 4.97
CA ARG A 334 -7.72 -19.64 6.17
C ARG A 334 -6.39 -19.71 6.92
N GLU A 335 -5.28 -19.87 6.21
CA GLU A 335 -3.96 -19.92 6.83
C GLU A 335 -3.57 -18.59 7.49
N VAL A 336 -3.85 -17.47 6.82
CA VAL A 336 -3.64 -16.13 7.40
C VAL A 336 -4.49 -15.93 8.65
N TYR A 337 -5.77 -16.34 8.62
CA TYR A 337 -6.64 -16.27 9.80
C TYR A 337 -6.16 -17.14 10.95
N ARG A 338 -5.69 -18.36 10.66
CA ARG A 338 -5.10 -19.25 11.67
C ARG A 338 -3.96 -18.56 12.40
N GLN A 339 -3.03 -17.95 11.67
CA GLN A 339 -1.87 -17.29 12.28
C GLN A 339 -2.21 -15.93 12.93
N LEU A 340 -3.28 -15.25 12.50
CA LEU A 340 -3.83 -14.07 13.19
C LEU A 340 -4.36 -14.41 14.59
N TYR A 341 -5.17 -15.46 14.73
CA TYR A 341 -5.79 -15.78 16.02
C TYR A 341 -4.88 -16.58 16.96
N GLN A 342 -3.84 -17.24 16.44
CA GLN A 342 -2.75 -17.83 17.25
C GLN A 342 -1.81 -16.80 17.90
N HIS A 343 -1.89 -15.51 17.51
CA HIS A 343 -1.03 -14.46 18.04
C HIS A 343 -1.32 -14.14 19.52
N PRO A 344 -0.31 -13.94 20.41
CA PRO A 344 -0.48 -13.73 21.86
C PRO A 344 -1.55 -12.68 22.27
N GLU A 345 -1.60 -11.54 21.58
CA GLU A 345 -2.60 -10.49 21.85
C GLU A 345 -4.03 -10.88 21.43
N LYS A 346 -4.18 -11.76 20.43
CA LYS A 346 -5.47 -12.30 19.98
C LYS A 346 -5.82 -13.64 20.64
N LYS A 347 -4.82 -14.31 21.25
CA LYS A 347 -4.92 -15.61 21.94
C LYS A 347 -5.88 -15.60 23.12
N LYS A 348 -6.13 -14.42 23.71
CA LYS A 348 -7.11 -14.24 24.81
C LYS A 348 -8.57 -14.53 24.40
N GLY A 349 -8.84 -14.93 23.14
CA GLY A 349 -10.16 -15.33 22.68
C GLY A 349 -10.25 -16.64 21.88
N ILE A 350 -9.22 -17.50 21.87
CA ILE A 350 -9.30 -18.79 21.13
C ILE A 350 -10.30 -19.74 21.78
N ILE A 351 -11.22 -20.27 20.97
CA ILE A 351 -11.91 -21.54 21.22
C ILE A 351 -11.87 -22.31 19.89
N LEU A 352 -11.43 -23.58 19.91
CA LEU A 352 -11.51 -24.48 18.75
C LEU A 352 -12.59 -25.53 18.98
N PHE A 353 -13.20 -25.98 17.89
CA PHE A 353 -14.51 -26.63 17.92
C PHE A 353 -14.54 -27.97 17.18
N GLU A 354 -15.52 -28.79 17.53
CA GLU A 354 -15.90 -30.02 16.85
C GLU A 354 -17.36 -29.96 16.32
N LYS A 355 -17.66 -30.77 15.29
CA LYS A 355 -18.98 -31.30 14.87
C LYS A 355 -20.00 -30.32 14.32
N ILE A 356 -20.04 -30.22 12.99
CA ILE A 356 -21.28 -30.05 12.20
C ILE A 356 -21.11 -30.86 10.91
N SER A 357 -22.06 -31.75 10.60
CA SER A 357 -21.96 -32.70 9.48
C SER A 357 -22.31 -32.06 8.13
N ASP A 358 -23.47 -31.38 8.07
CA ASP A 358 -23.96 -30.76 6.85
C ASP A 358 -23.39 -29.33 6.67
N ARG A 359 -22.66 -29.15 5.57
CA ARG A 359 -22.04 -27.88 5.16
C ARG A 359 -23.07 -26.85 4.68
N ASP A 360 -24.17 -27.27 4.07
CA ASP A 360 -25.19 -26.37 3.53
C ASP A 360 -26.21 -25.98 4.61
N LEU A 361 -26.53 -26.90 5.54
CA LEU A 361 -27.23 -26.57 6.77
C LEU A 361 -26.45 -25.53 7.59
N LEU A 362 -25.14 -25.73 7.77
CA LEU A 362 -24.29 -24.78 8.50
C LEU A 362 -24.26 -23.38 7.88
N LYS A 363 -24.12 -23.28 6.55
CA LYS A 363 -24.20 -21.98 5.87
C LYS A 363 -25.55 -21.31 6.09
N SER A 364 -26.65 -22.06 5.96
CA SER A 364 -27.99 -21.55 6.23
C SER A 364 -28.13 -21.05 7.67
N GLU A 365 -27.61 -21.79 8.64
CA GLU A 365 -27.64 -21.39 10.05
C GLU A 365 -26.80 -20.14 10.35
N LEU A 366 -25.59 -20.06 9.80
CA LEU A 366 -24.71 -18.89 9.96
C LEU A 366 -25.33 -17.66 9.28
N TYR A 367 -25.93 -17.84 8.10
CA TYR A 367 -26.65 -16.77 7.40
C TYR A 367 -27.85 -16.28 8.21
N ASN A 368 -28.65 -17.20 8.74
CA ASN A 368 -29.80 -16.86 9.56
C ASN A 368 -29.39 -16.16 10.86
N TYR A 369 -28.28 -16.58 11.47
CA TYR A 369 -27.72 -15.89 12.63
C TYR A 369 -27.26 -14.48 12.30
N TRP A 370 -26.50 -14.31 11.21
CA TRP A 370 -26.04 -13.01 10.72
C TRP A 370 -27.21 -12.07 10.41
N ARG A 371 -28.30 -12.60 9.85
CA ARG A 371 -29.52 -11.83 9.57
C ARG A 371 -30.19 -11.31 10.85
N ARG A 372 -30.13 -12.08 11.94
CA ARG A 372 -30.81 -11.80 13.22
C ARG A 372 -30.05 -10.84 14.14
N THR A 373 -28.73 -10.70 14.01
CA THR A 373 -27.91 -9.90 14.95
C THR A 373 -28.01 -8.38 14.78
N GLY A 374 -28.93 -7.88 13.95
CA GLY A 374 -29.50 -6.53 14.03
C GLY A 374 -28.59 -5.34 13.68
N ASN A 375 -27.27 -5.51 13.62
CA ASN A 375 -26.34 -4.41 13.34
C ASN A 375 -25.14 -4.88 12.51
N ARG A 376 -25.40 -5.27 11.25
CA ARG A 376 -24.46 -5.99 10.36
C ARG A 376 -23.16 -5.23 10.08
N HIS A 377 -23.18 -3.90 10.21
CA HIS A 377 -22.06 -3.05 9.83
C HIS A 377 -20.97 -2.92 10.92
N SER A 378 -21.36 -2.93 12.21
CA SER A 378 -20.43 -2.77 13.34
C SER A 378 -19.86 -4.09 13.88
N LEU A 379 -20.44 -5.23 13.48
CA LEU A 379 -20.07 -6.53 14.01
C LEU A 379 -18.71 -7.00 13.48
N ASP A 380 -17.78 -7.24 14.40
CA ASP A 380 -16.51 -7.92 14.12
C ASP A 380 -16.79 -9.40 13.78
N PRO A 381 -16.35 -9.92 12.62
CA PRO A 381 -16.64 -11.29 12.21
C PRO A 381 -16.15 -12.37 13.17
N PHE A 382 -15.03 -12.13 13.87
CA PHE A 382 -14.50 -13.04 14.88
C PHE A 382 -15.36 -13.04 16.13
N LEU A 383 -15.70 -11.88 16.69
CA LEU A 383 -16.59 -11.79 17.85
C LEU A 383 -17.98 -12.37 17.54
N THR A 384 -18.44 -12.21 16.31
CA THR A 384 -19.71 -12.79 15.83
C THR A 384 -19.62 -14.31 15.73
N ALA A 385 -18.51 -14.84 15.21
CA ALA A 385 -18.22 -16.27 15.23
C ALA A 385 -18.19 -16.83 16.66
N CYS A 386 -17.47 -16.17 17.58
CA CYS A 386 -17.41 -16.58 18.99
C CYS A 386 -18.80 -16.57 19.65
N LYS A 387 -19.61 -15.52 19.43
CA LYS A 387 -20.97 -15.44 19.98
C LYS A 387 -21.88 -16.54 19.41
N TRP A 388 -21.83 -16.77 18.11
CA TRP A 388 -22.58 -17.84 17.47
C TRP A 388 -22.24 -19.22 18.06
N CYS A 389 -20.95 -19.52 18.17
CA CYS A 389 -20.48 -20.78 18.76
C CYS A 389 -20.92 -20.93 20.22
N ARG A 390 -20.86 -19.85 21.01
CA ARG A 390 -21.30 -19.85 22.42
C ARG A 390 -22.79 -20.13 22.56
N ILE A 391 -23.62 -19.52 21.71
CA ILE A 391 -25.09 -19.74 21.71
C ILE A 391 -25.44 -21.20 21.39
N ARG A 392 -24.63 -21.85 20.54
CA ARG A 392 -24.85 -23.25 20.14
C ARG A 392 -24.20 -24.27 21.08
N GLY A 393 -23.60 -23.83 22.19
CA GLY A 393 -22.99 -24.72 23.19
C GLY A 393 -21.85 -25.58 22.65
N ILE A 394 -21.22 -25.17 21.54
CA ILE A 394 -20.20 -25.95 20.82
C ILE A 394 -18.87 -25.91 21.60
N LYS A 395 -18.17 -27.04 21.63
CA LYS A 395 -16.94 -27.24 22.42
C LYS A 395 -15.82 -27.83 21.57
N TRP A 396 -14.63 -27.93 22.16
CA TRP A 396 -13.54 -28.83 21.79
C TRP A 396 -14.07 -30.29 21.67
N VAL A 397 -13.42 -31.22 20.96
CA VAL A 397 -12.00 -31.31 20.60
C VAL A 397 -11.81 -31.83 19.15
N THR A 398 -10.80 -31.31 18.44
CA THR A 398 -10.17 -31.86 17.22
C THR A 398 -11.05 -32.70 16.26
N ASN A 399 -11.73 -32.04 15.30
CA ASN A 399 -12.39 -32.72 14.16
C ASN A 399 -11.75 -32.34 12.80
N LYS A 400 -12.24 -32.94 11.68
CA LYS A 400 -11.47 -33.11 10.42
C LYS A 400 -11.38 -31.88 9.51
N ASP A 401 -12.46 -31.43 8.86
CA ASP A 401 -12.37 -30.62 7.61
C ASP A 401 -13.12 -29.27 7.60
N PHE A 402 -13.93 -28.96 8.61
CA PHE A 402 -14.58 -27.64 8.76
C PHE A 402 -14.35 -27.09 10.18
N LYS A 403 -13.84 -25.86 10.31
CA LYS A 403 -13.21 -25.35 11.55
C LYS A 403 -13.54 -23.88 11.83
N PHE A 404 -12.97 -23.32 12.89
CA PHE A 404 -13.29 -21.97 13.35
C PHE A 404 -12.94 -20.89 12.32
N GLU A 405 -11.82 -21.04 11.62
CA GLU A 405 -11.40 -20.13 10.55
C GLU A 405 -12.42 -20.09 9.40
N ASP A 406 -13.19 -21.16 9.20
CA ASP A 406 -14.26 -21.23 8.20
C ASP A 406 -15.47 -20.41 8.59
N VAL A 407 -15.82 -20.43 9.88
CA VAL A 407 -16.92 -19.64 10.45
C VAL A 407 -16.58 -18.14 10.38
N VAL A 408 -15.35 -17.78 10.75
CA VAL A 408 -14.86 -16.39 10.65
C VAL A 408 -14.84 -15.93 9.19
N LEU A 409 -14.31 -16.76 8.28
CA LEU A 409 -14.33 -16.47 6.84
C LEU A 409 -15.76 -16.27 6.32
N TYR A 410 -16.70 -17.12 6.74
CA TYR A 410 -18.08 -17.02 6.33
C TYR A 410 -18.74 -15.71 6.77
N PHE A 411 -18.61 -15.32 8.04
CA PHE A 411 -19.12 -14.02 8.50
C PHE A 411 -18.43 -12.83 7.85
N SER A 412 -17.12 -12.94 7.57
CA SER A 412 -16.38 -11.90 6.85
C SER A 412 -16.90 -11.71 5.43
N LEU A 413 -17.29 -12.80 4.76
CA LEU A 413 -17.93 -12.76 3.45
C LEU A 413 -19.34 -12.16 3.51
N LEU A 414 -20.16 -12.55 4.49
CA LEU A 414 -21.51 -12.00 4.67
C LEU A 414 -21.49 -10.49 4.91
N LYS A 415 -20.61 -10.02 5.81
CA LYS A 415 -20.41 -8.60 6.09
C LYS A 415 -20.11 -7.77 4.83
N LYS A 416 -19.34 -8.33 3.89
CA LYS A 416 -19.01 -7.65 2.63
C LYS A 416 -20.09 -7.77 1.55
N HIS A 417 -20.90 -8.83 1.57
CA HIS A 417 -22.05 -8.98 0.66
C HIS A 417 -23.23 -8.07 1.02
N ASP A 418 -23.41 -7.70 2.30
CA ASP A 418 -24.33 -6.60 2.69
C ASP A 418 -23.92 -5.26 2.05
N PHE A 419 -22.62 -5.03 1.81
CA PHE A 419 -22.11 -3.88 1.06
C PHE A 419 -22.22 -4.08 -0.46
N SER A 420 -23.45 -4.24 -0.94
CA SER A 420 -23.86 -3.91 -2.31
C SER A 420 -25.27 -3.34 -2.25
N PRO A 421 -25.51 -2.07 -2.66
CA PRO A 421 -26.88 -1.60 -2.82
C PRO A 421 -27.53 -2.54 -3.82
N GLN A 422 -28.53 -3.30 -3.36
CA GLN A 422 -29.43 -4.03 -4.24
C GLN A 422 -30.11 -2.96 -5.10
N ARG A 423 -29.68 -2.85 -6.36
CA ARG A 423 -30.49 -2.32 -7.46
C ARG A 423 -31.10 -3.50 -8.18
#